data_AF-A0A521TEF6-F1
#
_entry.id   AF-A0A521TEF6-F1
#
_cell.length_a   1.000
_cell.length_b   1.000
_cell.length_c   1.000
_cell.angle_alpha   90.00
_cell.angle_beta   90.00
_cell.angle_gamma   90.00
#
_symmetry.space_group_name_H-M   'P 1'
#
loop_
_entity.id
_entity.type
_entity.pdbx_description
1 polymer ?
#
loop_
_entity_poly.entity_id
_entity_poly.type
_entity_poly.pdbx_seq_one_letter_code
_entity_poly.pdbx_strand_id
1 'polypeptide(L)'
;MKITRDVINDLLPVYLAGEASNDTRALLEDYLRSDPALAAEVRQQAEKSAALLGALSTSLPPDHERETFERIRRHQRERNQWLVFGLVFALAPLTFVFGSEGIEWVMMRDNPKQAAFFLAASAGCFIARALTGRKTSRTA
;
A
#
# COMPACT_ATOMS: atom_id res chain seq x y z
N MET A 1 -6.89 -12.05 40.51
CA MET A 1 -6.81 -10.75 39.80
C MET A 1 -8.23 -10.24 39.61
N LYS A 2 -8.56 -8.99 39.92
CA LYS A 2 -9.89 -8.44 39.64
C LYS A 2 -9.88 -7.87 38.22
N ILE A 3 -10.71 -8.41 37.34
CA ILE A 3 -10.92 -7.83 36.00
C ILE A 3 -11.77 -6.57 36.21
N THR A 4 -11.29 -5.43 35.74
CA THR A 4 -12.00 -4.15 35.85
C THR A 4 -12.94 -3.97 34.66
N ARG A 5 -13.95 -3.11 34.84
CA ARG A 5 -14.90 -2.77 33.77
C ARG A 5 -14.19 -2.18 32.53
N ASP A 6 -13.10 -1.44 32.73
CA ASP A 6 -12.34 -0.83 31.64
C ASP A 6 -11.70 -1.89 30.73
N VAL A 7 -11.13 -2.96 31.32
CA VAL A 7 -10.58 -4.08 30.54
C VAL A 7 -11.67 -4.78 29.75
N ILE A 8 -12.87 -4.92 30.31
CA ILE A 8 -14.01 -5.47 29.58
C ILE A 8 -14.41 -4.56 28.42
N ASN A 9 -14.47 -3.25 28.64
CA ASN A 9 -14.79 -2.27 27.61
C ASN A 9 -13.77 -2.25 26.46
N ASP A 10 -12.49 -2.41 26.75
CA ASP A 10 -11.43 -2.47 25.74
C ASP A 10 -11.53 -3.75 24.87
N LEU A 11 -12.03 -4.85 25.44
CA LEU A 11 -12.17 -6.13 24.75
C LEU A 11 -13.50 -6.28 24.00
N LEU A 12 -14.51 -5.46 24.33
CA LEU A 12 -15.84 -5.50 23.70
C LEU A 12 -15.80 -5.33 22.16
N PRO A 13 -15.04 -4.39 21.57
CA PRO A 13 -14.99 -4.24 20.12
C PRO A 13 -14.53 -5.52 19.40
N VAL A 14 -13.51 -6.20 19.94
CA VAL A 14 -12.95 -7.43 19.37
C VAL A 14 -13.90 -8.62 19.56
N TYR A 15 -14.62 -8.66 20.69
CA TYR A 15 -15.70 -9.64 20.93
C TYR A 15 -16.86 -9.45 19.95
N LEU A 16 -17.32 -8.21 19.76
CA LEU A 16 -18.41 -7.88 18.83
C LEU A 16 -18.03 -8.11 17.36
N ALA A 17 -16.76 -7.92 17.00
CA ALA A 17 -16.24 -8.23 15.66
C ALA A 17 -16.10 -9.74 15.39
N GLY A 18 -16.26 -10.60 16.41
CA GLY A 18 -16.08 -12.06 16.29
C GLY A 18 -14.62 -12.52 16.22
N GLU A 19 -13.66 -11.60 16.35
CA GLU A 19 -12.21 -11.86 16.29
C GLU A 19 -11.61 -12.21 17.65
N ALA A 20 -12.41 -12.19 18.73
CA ALA A 20 -11.96 -12.58 20.05
C ALA A 20 -11.61 -14.08 20.12
N SER A 21 -10.50 -14.38 20.79
CA SER A 21 -10.12 -15.76 21.11
C SER A 21 -11.18 -16.46 21.98
N ASN A 22 -11.20 -17.79 21.96
CA ASN A 22 -12.17 -18.58 22.75
C ASN A 22 -12.10 -18.25 24.25
N ASP A 23 -10.89 -18.07 24.79
CA ASP A 23 -10.69 -17.76 26.21
C ASP A 23 -11.21 -16.36 26.55
N THR A 24 -10.96 -15.38 25.66
CA THR A 24 -11.47 -14.00 25.81
C THR A 24 -12.99 -13.98 25.74
N ARG A 25 -13.59 -14.79 24.86
CA ARG A 25 -15.04 -14.91 24.71
C ARG A 25 -15.69 -15.47 25.96
N ALA A 26 -15.15 -16.57 26.51
CA ALA A 26 -15.66 -17.18 27.74
C ALA A 26 -15.61 -16.20 28.93
N LEU A 27 -14.50 -15.47 29.07
CA LEU A 27 -14.33 -14.44 30.10
C LEU A 27 -15.39 -13.33 30.00
N LEU A 28 -15.64 -12.81 28.79
CA LEU A 28 -16.65 -11.79 28.56
C LEU A 28 -18.06 -12.31 28.82
N GLU A 29 -18.39 -13.51 28.37
CA GLU A 29 -19.71 -14.11 28.59
C GLU A 29 -20.00 -14.35 30.08
N ASP A 30 -19.02 -14.82 30.85
CA ASP A 30 -19.15 -14.99 32.29
C ASP A 30 -19.32 -13.64 33.01
N TYR A 31 -18.59 -12.61 32.57
CA TYR A 31 -18.73 -11.26 33.12
C TYR A 31 -20.11 -10.65 32.81
N LEU A 32 -20.60 -10.78 31.58
CA LEU A 32 -21.93 -10.30 31.17
C LEU A 32 -23.07 -11.07 31.84
N ARG A 33 -22.86 -12.35 32.20
CA ARG A 33 -23.85 -13.11 32.99
C ARG A 33 -23.96 -12.58 34.43
N SER A 34 -22.86 -12.07 34.98
CA SER A 34 -22.84 -11.49 36.33
C SER A 34 -23.41 -10.07 36.41
N ASP A 35 -23.41 -9.32 35.30
CA ASP A 35 -23.93 -7.95 35.21
C ASP A 35 -24.94 -7.80 34.05
N PRO A 36 -26.24 -8.02 34.32
CA PRO A 36 -27.28 -7.92 33.29
C PRO A 36 -27.49 -6.49 32.77
N ALA A 37 -27.10 -5.46 33.53
CA ALA A 37 -27.22 -4.07 33.08
C ALA A 37 -26.16 -3.78 32.00
N LEU A 38 -24.92 -4.24 32.21
CA LEU A 38 -23.87 -4.16 31.21
C LEU A 38 -24.21 -5.00 29.97
N ALA A 39 -24.79 -6.19 30.14
CA ALA A 39 -25.22 -7.02 29.02
C ALA A 39 -26.25 -6.31 28.10
N ALA A 40 -27.14 -5.50 28.68
CA ALA A 40 -28.08 -4.70 27.90
C ALA A 40 -27.38 -3.57 27.12
N GLU A 41 -26.41 -2.89 27.76
CA GLU A 41 -25.60 -1.83 27.13
C GLU A 41 -24.79 -2.37 25.93
N VAL A 42 -24.16 -3.53 26.10
CA VAL A 42 -23.39 -4.21 25.05
C VAL A 42 -24.28 -4.59 23.87
N ARG A 43 -25.48 -5.12 24.10
CA ARG A 43 -26.43 -5.43 23.02
C ARG A 43 -26.85 -4.18 22.26
N GLN A 44 -27.12 -3.09 22.96
CA GLN A 44 -27.49 -1.83 22.31
C GLN A 44 -26.32 -1.25 21.48
N GLN A 45 -25.08 -1.38 21.96
CA GLN A 45 -23.90 -0.99 21.20
C GLN A 45 -23.71 -1.88 19.96
N ALA A 46 -23.88 -3.20 20.11
CA ALA A 46 -23.80 -4.16 19.02
C ALA A 46 -24.83 -3.86 17.91
N GLU A 47 -26.07 -3.55 18.28
CA GLU A 47 -27.13 -3.17 17.33
C GLU A 47 -26.80 -1.88 16.60
N LYS A 48 -26.30 -0.85 17.30
CA LYS A 48 -25.86 0.41 16.69
C LYS A 48 -24.67 0.20 15.74
N SER A 49 -23.68 -0.57 16.15
CA SER A 49 -22.53 -0.88 15.30
C SER A 49 -22.93 -1.74 14.11
N ALA A 50 -23.83 -2.71 14.27
CA ALA A 50 -24.35 -3.53 13.19
C ALA A 50 -25.20 -2.73 12.22
N ALA A 51 -25.95 -1.72 12.69
CA ALA A 51 -26.68 -0.80 11.81
C ALA A 51 -25.72 0.08 10.98
N LEU A 52 -24.66 0.60 11.62
CA LEU A 52 -23.62 1.39 10.93
C LEU A 52 -22.81 0.55 9.95
N LEU A 53 -22.38 -0.64 10.38
CA LEU A 53 -21.65 -1.59 9.54
C LEU A 53 -22.54 -2.17 8.46
N GLY A 54 -23.82 -2.43 8.72
CA GLY A 54 -24.84 -2.86 7.76
C GLY A 54 -25.05 -1.86 6.63
N ALA A 55 -24.98 -0.56 6.94
CA ALA A 55 -24.98 0.50 5.94
C ALA A 55 -23.67 0.57 5.12
N LEU A 56 -22.57 0.00 5.62
CA LEU A 56 -21.25 0.00 4.98
C LEU A 56 -20.88 -1.35 4.34
N SER A 57 -21.55 -2.44 4.72
CA SER A 57 -21.27 -3.81 4.27
C SER A 57 -21.94 -4.05 2.92
N THR A 58 -21.44 -3.31 1.94
CA THR A 58 -21.41 -3.82 0.58
C THR A 58 -20.53 -5.06 0.62
N SER A 59 -21.11 -6.25 0.47
CA SER A 59 -20.34 -7.50 0.26
C SER A 59 -19.31 -7.24 -0.83
N LEU A 60 -18.02 -7.18 -0.48
CA LEU A 60 -16.97 -7.08 -1.48
C LEU A 60 -17.02 -8.36 -2.32
N PRO A 61 -17.13 -8.26 -3.66
CA PRO A 61 -17.02 -9.42 -4.53
C PRO A 61 -15.69 -10.14 -4.25
N PRO A 62 -15.64 -11.49 -4.29
CA PRO A 62 -14.40 -12.23 -4.06
C PRO A 62 -13.27 -11.87 -5.04
N ASP A 63 -13.61 -11.30 -6.21
CA ASP A 63 -12.65 -10.81 -7.19
C ASP A 63 -12.14 -9.38 -6.94
N HIS A 64 -12.74 -8.64 -5.99
CA HIS A 64 -12.41 -7.24 -5.75
C HIS A 64 -10.99 -7.05 -5.21
N GLU A 65 -10.52 -7.97 -4.37
CA GLU A 65 -9.13 -7.99 -3.90
C GLU A 65 -8.17 -8.20 -5.07
N ARG A 66 -8.44 -9.21 -5.91
CA ARG A 66 -7.59 -9.55 -7.07
C ARG A 66 -7.54 -8.40 -8.07
N GLU A 67 -8.68 -7.79 -8.37
CA GLU A 67 -8.75 -6.62 -9.24
C GLU A 67 -7.98 -5.43 -8.67
N THR A 68 -8.08 -5.19 -7.36
CA THR A 68 -7.35 -4.12 -6.69
C THR A 68 -5.85 -4.36 -6.77
N PHE A 69 -5.40 -5.59 -6.48
CA PHE A 69 -4.00 -5.98 -6.63
C PHE A 69 -3.51 -5.80 -8.07
N GLU A 70 -4.26 -6.25 -9.08
CA GLU A 70 -3.86 -6.11 -10.49
C GLU A 70 -3.83 -4.65 -10.95
N ARG A 71 -4.77 -3.81 -10.48
CA ARG A 71 -4.75 -2.36 -10.74
C ARG A 71 -3.48 -1.71 -10.15
N ILE A 72 -3.16 -2.03 -8.91
CA ILE A 72 -1.95 -1.52 -8.24
C ILE A 72 -0.69 -2.03 -8.95
N ARG A 73 -0.65 -3.31 -9.30
CA ARG A 73 0.48 -3.95 -9.99
C ARG A 73 0.73 -3.32 -11.35
N ARG A 74 -0.32 -3.08 -12.14
CA ARG A 74 -0.22 -2.40 -13.45
C ARG A 74 0.34 -0.99 -13.28
N HIS A 75 -0.21 -0.22 -12.34
CA HIS A 75 0.25 1.14 -12.09
C HIS A 75 1.73 1.18 -11.66
N GLN A 76 2.16 0.25 -10.81
CA GLN A 76 3.56 0.15 -10.41
C GLN A 76 4.47 -0.29 -11.56
N ARG A 77 4.01 -1.21 -12.41
CA ARG A 77 4.76 -1.67 -13.58
C ARG A 77 5.01 -0.53 -14.57
N GLU A 78 3.99 0.27 -14.89
CA GLU A 78 4.12 1.44 -15.76
C GLU A 78 5.12 2.46 -15.20
N ARG A 79 5.03 2.77 -13.89
CA ARG A 79 5.96 3.69 -13.22
C ARG A 79 7.39 3.16 -13.18
N ASN A 80 7.56 1.85 -13.03
CA ASN A 80 8.86 1.20 -13.01
C ASN A 80 9.50 1.16 -14.40
N GLN A 81 8.72 0.97 -15.47
CA GLN A 81 9.22 1.00 -16.85
C GLN A 81 9.89 2.33 -17.19
N TRP A 82 9.25 3.46 -16.88
CA TRP A 82 9.85 4.79 -17.11
C TRP A 82 11.14 5.02 -16.31
N LEU A 83 11.25 4.47 -15.10
CA LEU A 83 12.50 4.50 -14.34
C LEU A 83 13.60 3.68 -15.01
N VAL A 84 13.29 2.44 -15.40
CA VAL A 84 14.27 1.55 -16.04
C VAL A 84 14.77 2.17 -17.34
N PHE A 85 13.88 2.69 -18.19
CA PHE A 85 14.30 3.36 -19.43
C PHE A 85 15.15 4.60 -19.16
N GLY A 86 14.74 5.46 -18.22
CA GLY A 86 15.53 6.64 -17.84
C GLY A 86 16.92 6.28 -17.33
N LEU A 87 17.02 5.21 -16.53
CA LEU A 87 18.28 4.72 -15.98
C LEU A 87 19.18 4.11 -17.06
N VAL A 88 18.64 3.28 -17.96
CA VAL A 88 19.39 2.70 -19.07
C VAL A 88 19.95 3.79 -19.97
N PHE A 89 19.14 4.79 -20.32
CA PHE A 89 19.61 5.92 -21.14
C PHE A 89 20.59 6.83 -20.41
N ALA A 90 20.51 6.94 -19.09
CA ALA A 90 21.50 7.66 -18.29
C ALA A 90 22.84 6.92 -18.24
N LEU A 91 22.82 5.59 -18.14
CA LEU A 91 24.03 4.76 -18.02
C LEU A 91 24.68 4.42 -19.36
N ALA A 92 23.92 4.37 -20.46
CA ALA A 92 24.44 4.11 -21.80
C ALA A 92 25.65 4.99 -22.21
N PRO A 93 25.64 6.33 -22.02
CA PRO A 93 26.79 7.17 -22.35
C PRO A 93 27.97 7.02 -21.38
N LEU A 94 27.77 6.42 -20.20
CA LEU A 94 28.83 6.12 -19.23
C LEU A 94 29.52 4.77 -19.51
N THR A 95 29.27 4.16 -20.66
CA THR A 95 30.01 2.97 -21.08
C THR A 95 31.45 3.35 -21.43
N PHE A 96 32.40 2.61 -20.86
CA PHE A 96 33.83 2.78 -21.09
C PHE A 96 34.45 1.45 -21.46
N VAL A 97 35.55 1.51 -22.21
CA VAL A 97 36.36 0.34 -22.59
C VAL A 97 37.78 0.56 -22.10
N PHE A 98 38.43 -0.52 -21.66
CA PHE A 98 39.85 -0.48 -21.30
C PHE A 98 40.68 -0.64 -22.59
N GLY A 99 41.30 0.45 -23.04
CA GLY A 99 42.21 0.48 -24.19
C GLY A 99 43.68 0.31 -23.78
N SER A 100 44.58 0.34 -24.77
CA SER A 100 46.03 0.19 -24.56
C SER A 100 46.70 1.33 -23.78
N GLU A 101 46.05 2.50 -23.66
CA GLU A 101 46.57 3.67 -22.93
C GLU A 101 45.69 4.12 -21.73
N GLY A 102 44.62 3.38 -21.38
CA GLY A 102 43.79 3.67 -20.22
C GLY A 102 42.28 3.47 -20.44
N ILE A 103 41.47 4.08 -19.57
CA ILE A 103 40.00 4.05 -19.66
C ILE A 103 39.56 5.03 -20.77
N GLU A 104 39.02 4.49 -21.86
CA GLU A 104 38.46 5.30 -22.95
C GLU A 104 36.93 5.28 -22.89
N TRP A 105 36.33 6.47 -22.80
CA TRP A 105 34.88 6.66 -22.77
C TRP A 105 34.33 6.65 -24.20
N VAL A 106 33.94 5.46 -24.68
CA VAL A 106 33.60 5.20 -26.09
C VAL A 106 32.50 6.13 -26.64
N MET A 107 31.40 6.33 -25.91
CA MET A 107 30.34 7.22 -26.40
C MET A 107 30.64 8.71 -26.19
N MET A 108 31.27 9.06 -25.07
CA MET A 108 31.46 10.46 -24.67
C MET A 108 32.64 11.11 -25.41
N ARG A 109 33.65 10.32 -25.80
CA ARG A 109 34.84 10.78 -26.54
C ARG A 109 34.66 10.69 -28.06
N ASP A 110 34.16 9.57 -28.58
CA ASP A 110 34.17 9.32 -30.02
C ASP A 110 32.92 9.86 -30.74
N ASN A 111 31.78 10.00 -30.03
CA ASN A 111 30.52 10.50 -30.62
C ASN A 111 29.68 11.35 -29.63
N PRO A 112 30.12 12.59 -29.33
CA PRO A 112 29.46 13.45 -28.33
C PRO A 112 28.00 13.78 -28.68
N LYS A 113 27.62 13.77 -29.97
CA LYS A 113 26.23 13.99 -30.42
C LYS A 113 25.29 12.85 -29.99
N GLN A 114 25.78 11.60 -30.03
CA GLN A 114 24.98 10.44 -29.62
C GLN A 114 24.82 10.38 -28.10
N ALA A 115 25.88 10.70 -27.36
CA ALA A 115 25.81 10.83 -25.90
C ALA A 115 24.79 11.89 -25.47
N ALA A 116 24.80 13.07 -26.11
CA ALA A 116 23.82 14.13 -25.87
C ALA A 116 22.37 13.67 -26.15
N PHE A 117 22.15 12.89 -27.21
CA PHE A 117 20.84 12.32 -27.53
C PHE A 117 20.33 11.38 -26.42
N PHE A 118 21.18 10.48 -25.93
CA PHE A 118 20.81 9.55 -24.85
C PHE A 118 20.53 10.27 -23.53
N LEU A 119 21.32 11.28 -23.18
CA LEU A 119 21.05 12.11 -21.99
C LEU A 119 19.74 12.90 -22.11
N ALA A 120 19.44 13.45 -23.29
CA ALA A 120 18.17 14.11 -23.55
C ALA A 120 16.98 13.14 -23.44
N ALA A 121 17.12 11.92 -23.97
CA ALA A 121 16.11 10.87 -23.84
C ALA A 121 15.90 10.44 -22.39
N SER A 122 16.97 10.32 -21.60
CA SER A 122 16.91 10.04 -20.16
C SER A 122 16.14 11.13 -19.41
N ALA A 123 16.48 12.40 -19.64
CA ALA A 123 15.78 13.54 -19.06
C ALA A 123 14.28 13.52 -19.43
N GLY A 124 13.95 13.21 -20.68
CA GLY A 124 12.57 13.04 -21.14
C GLY A 124 11.82 11.95 -20.37
N CYS A 125 12.45 10.79 -20.13
CA CYS A 125 11.86 9.69 -19.35
C CYS A 125 11.60 10.09 -17.88
N PHE A 126 12.53 10.81 -17.25
CA PHE A 126 12.34 11.31 -15.88
C PHE A 126 11.24 12.37 -15.79
N ILE A 127 11.16 13.28 -16.77
CA ILE A 127 10.09 14.27 -16.85
C ILE A 127 8.73 13.58 -17.04
N ALA A 128 8.62 12.61 -17.95
CA ALA A 128 7.40 11.85 -18.16
C ALA A 128 6.92 11.12 -16.89
N ARG A 129 7.85 10.54 -16.13
CA ARG A 129 7.58 9.95 -14.81
C ARG A 129 7.08 10.99 -13.79
N ALA A 130 7.71 12.16 -13.73
CA ALA A 130 7.30 13.22 -12.81
C ALA A 130 5.91 13.76 -13.13
N LEU A 131 5.58 13.91 -14.43
CA LEU A 131 4.26 14.36 -14.88
C LEU A 131 3.15 13.34 -14.61
N THR A 132 3.42 12.05 -14.82
CA THR A 132 2.47 10.97 -14.50
C THR A 132 2.23 10.85 -13.00
N GLY A 133 3.26 11.05 -12.17
CA GLY A 133 3.11 11.10 -10.71
C GLY A 133 2.34 12.31 -10.18
N ARG A 134 2.42 13.46 -10.85
CA ARG A 134 1.63 14.66 -10.48
C ARG A 134 0.15 14.52 -10.80
N LYS A 135 -0.22 13.78 -11.85
CA LYS A 135 -1.62 13.57 -12.23
C LYS A 135 -2.37 12.73 -11.20
N THR A 136 -1.77 11.67 -10.68
CA THR A 136 -2.40 10.82 -9.66
C THR A 136 -2.58 11.52 -8.31
N SER A 137 -1.66 12.41 -7.93
CA SER A 137 -1.78 13.21 -6.70
C SER A 137 -2.85 14.32 -6.76
N ARG A 138 -3.36 14.67 -7.95
CA ARG A 138 -4.43 15.69 -8.11
C ARG A 138 -5.83 15.10 -8.16
N THR A 139 -5.96 13.79 -8.34
CA THR A 139 -7.24 13.08 -8.48
C THR A 139 -7.57 12.18 -7.30
N ALA A 140 -6.62 12.01 -6.37
CA ALA A 140 -6.82 11.39 -5.07
C ALA A 140 -7.05 12.49 -4.03
#